data_AF-A0A7W8JQB2-F1
#
_entry.id   AF-A0A7W8JQB2-F1
#
_cell.length_a   1.000
_cell.length_b   1.000
_cell.length_c   1.000
_cell.angle_alpha   90.00
_cell.angle_beta   90.00
_cell.angle_gamma   90.00
#
_symmetry.space_group_name_H-M   'P 1'
#
loop_
_entity.id
_entity.type
_entity.pdbx_description
1 polymer ?
#
loop_
_entity_poly.entity_id
_entity_poly.type
_entity_poly.pdbx_seq_one_letter_code
_entity_poly.pdbx_strand_id
1 'polypeptide(L)'
;MKMKPLLRALALGVGPVMVAAGLGMVGGRSMPPEKLALAPPQLACAQPIVFKPGYQRGENYVVPQGQGFKFLSDAWLEANICSAGILKITADGELGGDEQPRLLVAFDGDIIANPAFSQERSIQISIPKAGSLYLGYLNDFYSADVRVATLSYVQLNAPACKGFQSVSVPKGSGNSWYPAARSVSLVNLPPITLTPCGAGELTLKVRGSEGNGAFPILIFRQGERVFKTLTTTSEWQPLSFKLTSAPIDIWLINPYNKTLADRNLKCANWSSLPANPEFRRQGRVASRTTPSTTSATAFISVSVSVG
;
A
#
# COMPACT_ATOMS: atom_id res chain seq x y z
N MET A 1 27.67 36.77 -7.14
CA MET A 1 26.76 36.80 -5.96
C MET A 1 27.40 36.02 -4.82
N LYS A 2 27.64 36.65 -3.67
CA LYS A 2 28.33 36.06 -2.50
C LYS A 2 27.32 35.31 -1.63
N MET A 3 27.47 34.00 -1.46
CA MET A 3 26.75 33.21 -0.46
C MET A 3 27.46 33.30 0.88
N LYS A 4 26.72 33.70 1.93
CA LYS A 4 27.15 33.63 3.34
C LYS A 4 26.75 32.27 3.92
N PRO A 5 27.61 31.59 4.68
CA PRO A 5 27.19 30.43 5.47
C PRO A 5 26.62 30.89 6.81
N LEU A 6 25.42 30.39 7.15
CA LEU A 6 24.79 30.55 8.45
C LEU A 6 25.09 29.30 9.28
N LEU A 7 26.12 29.39 10.11
CA LEU A 7 26.35 28.49 11.24
C LEU A 7 25.33 28.82 12.34
N ARG A 8 24.44 27.87 12.66
CA ARG A 8 23.67 27.89 13.90
C ARG A 8 24.13 26.75 14.79
N ALA A 9 24.74 27.14 15.91
CA ALA A 9 25.07 26.29 17.03
C ALA A 9 23.79 25.74 17.68
N LEU A 10 23.72 24.42 17.87
CA LEU A 10 22.74 23.75 18.71
C LEU A 10 23.43 23.41 20.03
N ALA A 11 23.04 24.15 21.07
CA ALA A 11 23.48 23.92 22.44
C ALA A 11 22.85 22.63 22.97
N LEU A 12 23.74 21.72 23.41
CA LEU A 12 23.43 20.52 24.17
C LEU A 12 22.79 20.89 25.52
N GLY A 13 21.48 20.66 25.64
CA GLY A 13 20.77 20.67 26.92
C GLY A 13 20.79 19.28 27.53
N VAL A 14 21.73 19.05 28.46
CA VAL A 14 21.78 17.86 29.33
C VAL A 14 20.73 18.06 30.43
N GLY A 15 19.65 17.26 30.39
CA GLY A 15 18.61 17.23 31.43
C GLY A 15 18.77 16.00 32.34
N PRO A 16 18.43 16.10 33.64
CA PRO A 16 18.72 15.09 34.65
C PRO A 16 17.81 13.86 34.55
N VAL A 17 18.46 12.71 34.65
CA VAL A 17 17.87 11.38 34.82
C VAL A 17 17.24 11.32 36.22
N MET A 18 15.91 11.34 36.30
CA MET A 18 15.17 11.04 37.53
C MET A 18 14.91 9.53 37.61
N VAL A 19 15.51 8.95 38.64
CA VAL A 19 15.38 7.57 39.09
C VAL A 19 13.97 7.35 39.65
N ALA A 20 13.17 6.52 38.98
CA ALA A 20 11.96 5.94 39.54
C ALA A 20 12.25 4.47 39.88
N ALA A 21 12.78 4.25 41.10
CA ALA A 21 12.89 2.94 41.71
C ALA A 21 11.58 2.58 42.40
N GLY A 22 11.15 1.32 42.23
CA GLY A 22 10.21 0.68 43.16
C GLY A 22 8.82 0.40 42.61
N LEU A 23 8.70 -0.66 41.80
CA LEU A 23 7.48 -1.48 41.77
C LEU A 23 7.88 -2.95 41.88
N GLY A 24 7.26 -3.60 42.88
CA GLY A 24 7.66 -4.89 43.43
C GLY A 24 7.68 -6.03 42.43
N MET A 25 8.70 -6.87 42.57
CA MET A 25 8.75 -8.21 42.00
C MET A 25 7.73 -9.09 42.71
N VAL A 26 6.50 -9.14 42.18
CA VAL A 26 5.61 -10.27 42.47
C VAL A 26 6.14 -11.44 41.65
N GLY A 27 6.93 -12.29 42.29
CA GLY A 27 7.43 -13.55 41.74
C GLY A 27 6.29 -14.54 41.52
N GLY A 28 5.47 -14.30 40.50
CA GLY A 28 4.58 -15.31 39.95
C GLY A 28 5.43 -16.40 39.32
N ARG A 29 5.28 -17.64 39.77
CA ARG A 29 5.79 -18.82 39.07
C ARG A 29 5.21 -18.79 37.67
N SER A 30 6.01 -18.38 36.69
CA SER A 30 5.67 -18.43 35.27
C SER A 30 5.53 -19.91 34.92
N MET A 31 4.32 -20.46 35.02
CA MET A 31 4.03 -21.73 34.39
C MET A 31 4.30 -21.51 32.90
N PRO A 32 5.23 -22.27 32.29
CA PRO A 32 5.44 -22.16 30.86
C PRO A 32 4.08 -22.37 30.20
N PRO A 33 3.62 -21.46 29.33
CA PRO A 33 2.32 -21.60 28.70
C PRO A 33 2.26 -22.98 28.06
N GLU A 34 1.33 -23.80 28.54
CA GLU A 34 1.06 -25.11 27.98
C GLU A 34 0.71 -24.88 26.52
N LYS A 35 1.63 -25.29 25.63
CA LYS A 35 1.41 -25.14 24.20
C LYS A 35 0.18 -25.95 23.87
N LEU A 36 -0.94 -25.27 23.60
CA LEU A 36 -2.13 -25.92 23.08
C LEU A 36 -1.70 -26.70 21.85
N ALA A 37 -1.65 -28.03 21.97
CA ALA A 37 -1.42 -28.93 20.86
C ALA A 37 -2.70 -28.94 20.03
N LEU A 38 -2.90 -27.88 19.25
CA LEU A 38 -3.93 -27.85 18.23
C LEU A 38 -3.58 -28.97 17.25
N ALA A 39 -4.52 -29.91 17.07
CA ALA A 39 -4.40 -30.91 16.03
C ALA A 39 -4.08 -30.17 14.71
N PRO A 40 -3.03 -30.58 13.98
CA PRO A 40 -2.67 -29.89 12.75
C PRO A 40 -3.91 -29.87 11.85
N PRO A 41 -4.29 -28.69 11.33
CA PRO A 41 -5.47 -28.58 10.50
C PRO A 41 -5.34 -29.60 9.36
N GLN A 42 -6.35 -30.45 9.19
CA GLN A 42 -6.40 -31.35 8.05
C GLN A 42 -6.57 -30.49 6.80
N LEU A 43 -5.46 -30.25 6.10
CA LEU A 43 -5.47 -29.49 4.86
C LEU A 43 -6.16 -30.34 3.79
N ALA A 44 -7.40 -29.97 3.44
CA ALA A 44 -8.01 -30.45 2.21
C ALA A 44 -7.15 -29.94 1.04
N CYS A 45 -6.34 -30.84 0.48
CA CYS A 45 -5.48 -30.55 -0.66
C CYS A 45 -6.20 -30.93 -1.96
N ALA A 46 -5.89 -30.24 -3.05
CA ALA A 46 -6.52 -30.47 -4.36
C ALA A 46 -5.46 -30.82 -5.42
N GLN A 47 -5.82 -31.71 -6.34
CA GLN A 47 -5.09 -31.97 -7.60
C GLN A 47 -6.11 -31.92 -8.75
N PRO A 48 -5.97 -31.00 -9.73
CA PRO A 48 -4.91 -29.99 -9.88
C PRO A 48 -4.91 -28.94 -8.76
N ILE A 49 -3.80 -28.21 -8.62
CA ILE A 49 -3.69 -27.12 -7.62
C ILE A 49 -4.77 -26.07 -7.93
N VAL A 50 -5.61 -25.75 -6.95
CA VAL A 50 -6.60 -24.69 -7.03
C VAL A 50 -6.15 -23.54 -6.16
N PHE A 51 -5.78 -22.42 -6.79
CA PHE A 51 -5.48 -21.18 -6.09
C PHE A 51 -6.76 -20.40 -5.80
N LYS A 52 -6.79 -19.81 -4.62
CA LYS A 52 -7.81 -18.82 -4.22
C LYS A 52 -7.10 -17.59 -3.65
N PRO A 53 -7.73 -16.41 -3.70
CA PRO A 53 -7.22 -15.26 -2.99
C PRO A 53 -7.13 -15.53 -1.49
N GLY A 54 -5.95 -15.30 -0.90
CA GLY A 54 -5.77 -15.31 0.55
C GLY A 54 -5.87 -13.91 1.15
N TYR A 55 -5.27 -12.92 0.49
CA TYR A 55 -5.37 -11.51 0.85
C TYR A 55 -5.46 -10.64 -0.40
N GLN A 56 -6.27 -9.58 -0.33
CA GLN A 56 -6.30 -8.48 -1.29
C GLN A 56 -6.52 -7.16 -0.53
N ARG A 57 -5.76 -6.11 -0.86
CA ARG A 57 -5.91 -4.77 -0.24
C ARG A 57 -7.29 -4.13 -0.47
N GLY A 58 -8.05 -4.62 -1.45
CA GLY A 58 -9.34 -4.10 -1.89
C GLY A 58 -10.04 -5.11 -2.80
N GLU A 59 -11.13 -4.69 -3.42
CA GLU A 59 -11.89 -5.56 -4.32
C GLU A 59 -11.17 -5.72 -5.66
N ASN A 60 -11.10 -6.96 -6.16
CA ASN A 60 -10.60 -7.29 -7.50
C ASN A 60 -9.11 -6.92 -7.74
N TYR A 61 -8.26 -6.91 -6.71
CA TYR A 61 -6.81 -6.76 -6.91
C TYR A 61 -6.11 -8.04 -7.35
N VAL A 62 -6.79 -9.18 -7.25
CA VAL A 62 -6.40 -10.41 -7.94
C VAL A 62 -7.55 -10.82 -8.84
N VAL A 63 -7.35 -10.69 -10.15
CA VAL A 63 -8.36 -10.97 -11.16
C VAL A 63 -7.99 -12.25 -11.90
N PRO A 64 -8.84 -13.29 -11.90
CA PRO A 64 -8.63 -14.45 -12.76
C PRO A 64 -8.55 -14.02 -14.23
N GLN A 65 -7.52 -14.45 -14.94
CA GLN A 65 -7.32 -14.11 -16.35
C GLN A 65 -6.84 -15.34 -17.13
N GLY A 66 -7.72 -15.94 -17.94
CA GLY A 66 -7.43 -17.19 -18.64
C GLY A 66 -7.16 -18.32 -17.65
N GLN A 67 -6.02 -18.99 -17.80
CA GLN A 67 -5.53 -19.98 -16.83
C GLN A 67 -4.73 -19.35 -15.68
N GLY A 68 -4.70 -18.03 -15.58
CA GLY A 68 -3.81 -17.24 -14.73
C GLY A 68 -4.54 -16.27 -13.79
N PHE A 69 -3.77 -15.34 -13.22
CA PHE A 69 -4.25 -14.24 -12.39
C PHE A 69 -3.45 -12.98 -12.72
N LYS A 70 -4.14 -11.84 -12.76
CA LYS A 70 -3.54 -10.51 -12.81
C LYS A 70 -3.56 -9.90 -11.41
N PHE A 71 -2.40 -9.48 -10.94
CA PHE A 71 -2.24 -8.72 -9.70
C PHE A 71 -2.18 -7.23 -10.04
N LEU A 72 -3.08 -6.45 -9.45
CA LEU A 72 -3.23 -5.01 -9.66
C LEU A 72 -2.79 -4.16 -8.47
N SER A 73 -2.49 -4.81 -7.33
CA SER A 73 -1.95 -4.19 -6.12
C SER A 73 -1.46 -5.29 -5.17
N ASP A 74 -1.06 -4.90 -3.96
CA ASP A 74 -0.60 -5.82 -2.92
C ASP A 74 -1.65 -6.89 -2.61
N ALA A 75 -1.34 -8.13 -2.98
CA ALA A 75 -2.22 -9.27 -2.81
C ALA A 75 -1.47 -10.60 -2.87
N TRP A 76 -2.09 -11.67 -2.37
CA TRP A 76 -1.58 -13.02 -2.55
C TRP A 76 -2.67 -14.05 -2.82
N LEU A 77 -2.26 -15.11 -3.50
CA LEU A 77 -3.00 -16.35 -3.66
C LEU A 77 -2.48 -17.39 -2.67
N GLU A 78 -3.35 -18.30 -2.28
CA GLU A 78 -3.00 -19.46 -1.46
C GLU A 78 -3.56 -20.76 -2.08
N ALA A 79 -2.85 -21.87 -1.88
CA ALA A 79 -3.29 -23.20 -2.25
C ALA A 79 -2.69 -24.27 -1.34
N ASN A 80 -3.41 -25.38 -1.14
CA ASN A 80 -2.92 -26.55 -0.44
C ASN A 80 -2.44 -27.61 -1.44
N ILE A 81 -1.18 -28.01 -1.33
CA ILE A 81 -0.51 -28.94 -2.24
C ILE A 81 -0.48 -30.35 -1.62
N CYS A 82 -0.89 -31.38 -2.38
CA CYS A 82 -0.95 -32.76 -1.89
C CYS A 82 0.39 -33.51 -1.89
N SER A 83 1.38 -33.06 -2.66
CA SER A 83 2.63 -33.80 -2.84
C SER A 83 3.78 -32.90 -3.28
N ALA A 84 5.01 -33.39 -3.13
CA ALA A 84 6.17 -32.76 -3.75
C ALA A 84 6.03 -32.69 -5.28
N GLY A 85 6.68 -31.70 -5.90
CA GLY A 85 6.58 -31.48 -7.34
C GLY A 85 7.37 -30.28 -7.83
N ILE A 86 7.17 -29.92 -9.09
CA ILE A 86 7.69 -28.70 -9.69
C ILE A 86 6.50 -27.83 -10.09
N LEU A 87 6.45 -26.62 -9.54
CA LEU A 87 5.53 -25.57 -9.96
C LEU A 87 6.18 -24.78 -11.09
N LYS A 88 5.61 -24.86 -12.28
CA LYS A 88 5.96 -23.97 -13.40
C LYS A 88 5.03 -22.76 -13.37
N ILE A 89 5.61 -21.56 -13.40
CA ILE A 89 4.87 -20.29 -13.46
C ILE A 89 5.38 -19.52 -14.67
N THR A 90 4.50 -19.08 -15.55
CA THR A 90 4.81 -18.04 -16.54
C THR A 90 4.30 -16.71 -16.01
N ALA A 91 5.09 -15.66 -16.07
CA ALA A 91 4.60 -14.34 -15.73
C ALA A 91 5.26 -13.26 -16.58
N ASP A 92 4.53 -12.17 -16.74
CA ASP A 92 4.94 -10.93 -17.40
C ASP A 92 4.73 -9.77 -16.43
N GLY A 93 5.62 -8.80 -16.48
CA GLY A 93 5.69 -7.72 -15.50
C GLY A 93 5.79 -6.36 -16.16
N GLU A 94 4.92 -5.45 -15.77
CA GLU A 94 4.98 -4.04 -16.17
C GLU A 94 5.89 -3.29 -15.19
N LEU A 95 6.91 -2.61 -15.71
CA LEU A 95 7.82 -1.79 -14.92
C LEU A 95 7.07 -0.57 -14.36
N GLY A 96 7.30 -0.28 -13.08
CA GLY A 96 6.87 0.96 -12.45
C GLY A 96 8.01 1.53 -11.59
N GLY A 97 8.43 2.77 -11.90
CA GLY A 97 9.65 3.34 -11.34
C GLY A 97 10.90 2.60 -11.81
N ASP A 98 11.83 2.36 -10.90
CA ASP A 98 13.13 1.73 -11.20
C ASP A 98 13.20 0.24 -10.83
N GLU A 99 12.10 -0.37 -10.40
CA GLU A 99 12.08 -1.80 -10.04
C GLU A 99 11.04 -2.61 -10.82
N GLN A 100 11.36 -3.90 -10.92
CA GLN A 100 10.52 -4.91 -11.54
C GLN A 100 9.48 -5.43 -10.55
N PRO A 101 8.27 -5.80 -11.01
CA PRO A 101 7.34 -6.58 -10.21
C PRO A 101 7.97 -7.91 -9.81
N ARG A 102 7.73 -8.31 -8.57
CA ARG A 102 8.27 -9.53 -7.98
C ARG A 102 7.14 -10.44 -7.53
N LEU A 103 7.27 -11.73 -7.85
CA LEU A 103 6.39 -12.75 -7.31
C LEU A 103 7.09 -13.41 -6.12
N LEU A 104 6.65 -13.11 -4.91
CA LEU A 104 7.06 -13.84 -3.72
C LEU A 104 6.38 -15.20 -3.70
N VAL A 105 7.17 -16.26 -3.60
CA VAL A 105 6.67 -17.63 -3.45
C VAL A 105 7.09 -18.14 -2.10
N ALA A 106 6.10 -18.39 -1.24
CA ALA A 106 6.33 -18.94 0.09
C ALA A 106 5.64 -20.29 0.26
N PHE A 107 6.26 -21.17 1.04
CA PHE A 107 5.76 -22.52 1.32
C PHE A 107 5.88 -22.81 2.81
N ASP A 108 4.77 -23.18 3.44
CA ASP A 108 4.65 -23.37 4.90
C ASP A 108 5.20 -22.17 5.73
N GLY A 109 5.15 -20.96 5.16
CA GLY A 109 5.63 -19.72 5.80
C GLY A 109 7.04 -19.30 5.42
N ASP A 110 7.82 -20.16 4.77
CA ASP A 110 9.19 -19.85 4.33
C ASP A 110 9.22 -19.36 2.88
N ILE A 111 9.94 -18.27 2.60
CA ILE A 111 10.13 -17.79 1.22
C ILE A 111 11.07 -18.75 0.48
N ILE A 112 10.56 -19.42 -0.55
CA ILE A 112 11.32 -20.38 -1.37
C ILE A 112 11.74 -19.81 -2.73
N ALA A 113 11.10 -18.74 -3.21
CA ALA A 113 11.54 -17.99 -4.38
C ALA A 113 11.05 -16.54 -4.35
N ASN A 114 11.79 -15.62 -4.99
CA ASN A 114 11.38 -14.22 -5.18
C ASN A 114 11.80 -13.67 -6.58
N PRO A 115 11.38 -14.33 -7.67
CA PRO A 115 11.64 -13.93 -9.05
C PRO A 115 11.12 -12.52 -9.38
N ALA A 116 11.89 -11.77 -10.14
CA ALA A 116 11.48 -10.51 -10.76
C ALA A 116 11.07 -10.72 -12.23
N PHE A 117 10.11 -9.94 -12.74
CA PHE A 117 9.60 -10.05 -14.11
C PHE A 117 9.63 -8.67 -14.78
N SER A 118 10.38 -8.54 -15.88
CA SER A 118 10.37 -7.34 -16.74
C SER A 118 9.86 -7.63 -18.17
N GLN A 119 9.56 -8.90 -18.43
CA GLN A 119 9.02 -9.43 -19.67
C GLN A 119 8.48 -10.84 -19.38
N GLU A 120 7.69 -11.38 -20.30
CA GLU A 120 7.15 -12.73 -20.19
C GLU A 120 8.28 -13.78 -20.09
N ARG A 121 8.26 -14.58 -19.03
CA ARG A 121 9.15 -15.74 -18.88
C ARG A 121 8.55 -16.81 -17.97
N SER A 122 8.97 -18.05 -18.18
CA SER A 122 8.66 -19.15 -17.27
C SER A 122 9.77 -19.39 -16.24
N ILE A 123 9.39 -19.71 -15.02
CA ILE A 123 10.26 -20.22 -13.97
C ILE A 123 9.76 -21.57 -13.48
N GLN A 124 10.65 -22.33 -12.84
CA GLN A 124 10.33 -23.60 -12.19
C GLN A 124 10.74 -23.52 -10.73
N ILE A 125 9.82 -23.89 -9.83
CA ILE A 125 10.02 -23.84 -8.38
C ILE A 125 9.76 -25.23 -7.82
N SER A 126 10.75 -25.78 -7.13
CA SER A 126 10.63 -27.07 -6.47
C SER A 126 9.79 -26.97 -5.20
N ILE A 127 8.72 -27.76 -5.14
CA ILE A 127 7.87 -27.91 -3.96
C ILE A 127 8.30 -29.19 -3.23
N PRO A 128 8.85 -29.10 -2.01
CA PRO A 128 9.55 -30.22 -1.38
C PRO A 128 8.63 -31.32 -0.82
N LYS A 129 7.38 -30.99 -0.48
CA LYS A 129 6.41 -31.86 0.18
C LYS A 129 4.98 -31.32 0.02
N ALA A 130 4.00 -32.03 0.59
CA ALA A 130 2.66 -31.51 0.80
C ALA A 130 2.68 -30.35 1.82
N GLY A 131 1.86 -29.32 1.62
CA GLY A 131 1.83 -28.14 2.49
C GLY A 131 1.06 -26.97 1.89
N SER A 132 1.19 -25.80 2.51
CA SER A 132 0.53 -24.56 2.08
C SER A 132 1.46 -23.72 1.21
N LEU A 133 1.02 -23.38 0.01
CA LEU A 133 1.75 -22.54 -0.94
C LEU A 133 1.08 -21.16 -1.05
N TYR A 134 1.89 -20.12 -1.02
CA TYR A 134 1.48 -18.72 -1.15
C TYR A 134 2.22 -18.06 -2.31
N LEU A 135 1.48 -17.33 -3.15
CA LEU A 135 2.02 -16.56 -4.29
C LEU A 135 1.60 -15.11 -4.14
N GLY A 136 2.54 -14.24 -3.75
CA GLY A 136 2.29 -12.85 -3.42
C GLY A 136 2.93 -11.86 -4.40
N TYR A 137 2.18 -10.87 -4.81
CA TYR A 137 2.69 -9.63 -5.40
C TYR A 137 2.63 -8.56 -4.32
N LEU A 138 3.78 -8.21 -3.74
CA LEU A 138 3.87 -7.38 -2.51
C LEU A 138 4.86 -6.22 -2.66
N ASN A 139 5.14 -5.83 -3.90
CA ASN A 139 5.95 -4.68 -4.22
C ASN A 139 5.23 -3.78 -5.23
N ASP A 140 3.94 -3.57 -5.01
CA ASP A 140 3.11 -2.65 -5.79
C ASP A 140 3.76 -1.24 -5.82
N PHE A 141 3.65 -0.58 -6.96
CA PHE A 141 4.16 0.77 -7.14
C PHE A 141 3.29 1.52 -8.15
N TYR A 142 2.69 2.61 -7.68
CA TYR A 142 1.93 3.52 -8.50
C TYR A 142 2.44 4.95 -8.31
N SER A 143 2.74 5.62 -9.41
CA SER A 143 3.14 7.02 -9.43
C SER A 143 2.34 7.78 -10.48
N ALA A 144 1.81 8.93 -10.10
CA ALA A 144 1.03 9.79 -10.97
C ALA A 144 1.34 11.27 -10.73
N ASP A 145 1.31 12.03 -11.81
CA ASP A 145 1.31 13.48 -11.80
C ASP A 145 -0.16 13.94 -11.72
N VAL A 146 -0.54 14.44 -10.55
CA VAL A 146 -1.94 14.74 -10.21
C VAL A 146 -2.08 16.12 -9.58
N ARG A 147 -3.08 16.86 -10.04
CA ARG A 147 -3.54 18.06 -9.33
C ARG A 147 -4.50 17.65 -8.22
N VAL A 148 -4.11 17.93 -6.99
CA VAL A 148 -4.92 17.62 -5.81
C VAL A 148 -5.09 18.86 -4.97
N ALA A 149 -6.33 19.27 -4.71
CA ALA A 149 -6.62 20.31 -3.73
C ALA A 149 -7.01 19.66 -2.40
N THR A 150 -6.32 20.01 -1.32
CA THR A 150 -6.66 19.57 0.04
C THR A 150 -7.25 20.73 0.81
N LEU A 151 -8.46 20.56 1.34
CA LEU A 151 -9.08 21.48 2.30
C LEU A 151 -9.02 20.81 3.68
N SER A 152 -8.60 21.55 4.68
CA SER A 152 -8.51 21.08 6.07
C SER A 152 -9.21 22.05 7.00
N TYR A 153 -9.58 21.57 8.19
CA TYR A 153 -10.34 22.34 9.18
C TYR A 153 -11.62 22.93 8.60
N VAL A 154 -12.34 22.17 7.77
CA VAL A 154 -13.61 22.62 7.16
C VAL A 154 -14.67 22.71 8.26
N GLN A 155 -14.97 23.91 8.71
CA GLN A 155 -15.83 24.18 9.86
C GLN A 155 -16.88 25.23 9.52
N LEU A 156 -18.14 24.93 9.84
CA LEU A 156 -19.22 25.90 9.81
C LEU A 156 -19.60 26.30 11.24
N ASN A 157 -19.54 27.60 11.51
CA ASN A 157 -20.07 28.21 12.72
C ASN A 157 -21.38 28.95 12.37
N ALA A 158 -22.52 28.38 12.74
CA ALA A 158 -23.84 28.97 12.59
C ALA A 158 -24.47 29.23 13.97
N PRO A 159 -25.39 30.21 14.13
CA PRO A 159 -25.98 30.52 15.43
C PRO A 159 -26.74 29.37 16.08
N ALA A 160 -27.45 28.57 15.27
CA ALA A 160 -28.34 27.50 15.76
C ALA A 160 -27.72 26.08 15.71
N CYS A 161 -26.56 25.92 15.07
CA CYS A 161 -25.98 24.59 14.79
C CYS A 161 -24.49 24.69 14.43
N LYS A 162 -23.79 23.55 14.44
CA LYS A 162 -22.38 23.46 14.03
C LYS A 162 -22.21 22.43 12.92
N GLY A 163 -21.40 22.76 11.92
CA GLY A 163 -21.04 21.84 10.84
C GLY A 163 -22.09 21.72 9.73
N PHE A 164 -22.24 20.52 9.18
CA PHE A 164 -23.03 20.27 7.98
C PHE A 164 -24.10 19.22 8.25
N GLN A 165 -25.28 19.38 7.66
CA GLN A 165 -26.32 18.36 7.66
C GLN A 165 -25.86 17.12 6.89
N SER A 166 -25.22 17.35 5.75
CA SER A 166 -24.67 16.30 4.91
C SER A 166 -23.47 16.79 4.11
N VAL A 167 -22.63 15.84 3.72
CA VAL A 167 -21.52 16.02 2.77
C VAL A 167 -21.68 14.96 1.71
N SER A 168 -21.85 15.37 0.47
CA SER A 168 -22.04 14.47 -0.68
C SER A 168 -20.76 14.43 -1.52
N VAL A 169 -20.18 13.25 -1.64
CA VAL A 169 -19.01 12.99 -2.49
C VAL A 169 -19.47 12.10 -3.65
N PRO A 170 -19.52 12.61 -4.89
CA PRO A 170 -19.94 11.82 -6.04
C PRO A 170 -19.04 10.61 -6.26
N LYS A 171 -19.65 9.44 -6.50
CA LYS A 171 -18.93 8.21 -6.85
C LYS A 171 -18.10 8.42 -8.13
N GLY A 172 -16.90 7.81 -8.17
CA GLY A 172 -16.01 7.86 -9.33
C GLY A 172 -15.24 9.18 -9.50
N SER A 173 -15.50 10.22 -8.70
CA SER A 173 -14.76 11.49 -8.77
C SER A 173 -13.32 11.40 -8.24
N GLY A 174 -12.98 10.34 -7.51
CA GLY A 174 -11.72 10.26 -6.74
C GLY A 174 -11.63 11.27 -5.59
N ASN A 175 -12.65 12.11 -5.40
CA ASN A 175 -12.73 13.04 -4.27
C ASN A 175 -12.99 12.24 -2.98
N SER A 176 -12.60 12.80 -1.84
CA SER A 176 -12.75 12.14 -0.55
C SER A 176 -13.11 13.13 0.55
N TRP A 177 -13.99 12.71 1.46
CA TRP A 177 -14.34 13.42 2.68
C TRP A 177 -13.92 12.60 3.89
N TYR A 178 -13.15 13.20 4.79
CA TYR A 178 -12.68 12.56 6.01
C TYR A 178 -13.36 13.23 7.22
N PRO A 179 -14.49 12.72 7.71
CA PRO A 179 -15.31 13.40 8.71
C PRO A 179 -14.58 13.64 10.03
N ALA A 180 -13.75 12.69 10.47
CA ALA A 180 -12.96 12.81 11.71
C ALA A 180 -11.95 13.96 11.65
N ALA A 181 -11.29 14.14 10.50
CA ALA A 181 -10.31 15.21 10.28
C ALA A 181 -10.93 16.52 9.78
N ARG A 182 -12.22 16.51 9.42
CA ARG A 182 -12.93 17.61 8.75
C ARG A 182 -12.14 18.12 7.53
N SER A 183 -11.71 17.19 6.69
CA SER A 183 -10.89 17.48 5.51
C SER A 183 -11.48 16.89 4.24
N VAL A 184 -11.24 17.59 3.14
CA VAL A 184 -11.64 17.20 1.78
C VAL A 184 -10.39 17.07 0.94
N SER A 185 -10.32 16.03 0.12
CA SER A 185 -9.41 15.96 -1.03
C SER A 185 -10.22 16.06 -2.32
N LEU A 186 -9.88 16.99 -3.21
CA LEU A 186 -10.45 17.10 -4.55
C LEU A 186 -9.39 16.75 -5.59
N VAL A 187 -9.71 15.81 -6.46
CA VAL A 187 -8.83 15.27 -7.51
C VAL A 187 -9.49 15.38 -8.88
N ASN A 188 -10.83 15.20 -8.98
CA ASN A 188 -11.54 15.25 -10.24
C ASN A 188 -12.98 15.78 -10.11
N LEU A 189 -13.66 15.92 -11.25
CA LEU A 189 -15.10 16.14 -11.33
C LEU A 189 -15.86 14.81 -11.09
N PRO A 190 -17.15 14.86 -10.68
CA PRO A 190 -17.97 16.03 -10.31
C PRO A 190 -17.60 16.66 -8.93
N PRO A 191 -18.10 17.85 -8.58
CA PRO A 191 -17.73 18.56 -7.35
C PRO A 191 -18.22 17.84 -6.08
N ILE A 192 -17.63 18.18 -4.93
CA ILE A 192 -18.20 17.85 -3.62
C ILE A 192 -19.27 18.88 -3.25
N THR A 193 -20.36 18.42 -2.62
CA THR A 193 -21.41 19.31 -2.11
C THR A 193 -21.46 19.24 -0.58
N LEU A 194 -21.35 20.40 0.07
CA LEU A 194 -21.55 20.57 1.51
C LEU A 194 -22.92 21.19 1.74
N THR A 195 -23.78 20.57 2.55
CA THR A 195 -25.08 21.15 2.93
C THR A 195 -24.97 21.74 4.34
N PRO A 196 -24.88 23.09 4.48
CA PRO A 196 -24.77 23.73 5.78
C PRO A 196 -25.95 23.40 6.68
N CYS A 197 -25.72 23.31 7.99
CA CYS A 197 -26.83 23.15 8.92
C CYS A 197 -27.69 24.41 9.09
N GLY A 198 -27.17 25.58 8.70
CA GLY A 198 -27.82 26.87 8.73
C GLY A 198 -26.91 27.95 8.12
N ALA A 199 -27.39 29.18 8.03
CA ALA A 199 -26.56 30.32 7.61
C ALA A 199 -25.48 30.63 8.68
N GLY A 200 -24.27 30.96 8.26
CA GLY A 200 -23.13 31.13 9.17
C GLY A 200 -21.82 31.47 8.48
N GLU A 201 -20.72 31.25 9.19
CA GLU A 201 -19.36 31.44 8.69
C GLU A 201 -18.68 30.09 8.47
N LEU A 202 -18.23 29.83 7.23
CA LEU A 202 -17.36 28.71 6.90
C LEU A 202 -15.91 29.15 6.98
N THR A 203 -15.13 28.47 7.81
CA THR A 203 -13.67 28.61 7.86
C THR A 203 -13.02 27.33 7.40
N LEU A 204 -11.90 27.45 6.69
CA LEU A 204 -11.07 26.33 6.25
C LEU A 204 -9.66 26.80 5.91
N LYS A 205 -8.76 25.84 5.73
CA LYS A 205 -7.45 26.07 5.09
C LYS A 205 -7.39 25.24 3.82
N VAL A 206 -6.75 25.77 2.78
CA VAL A 206 -6.56 25.06 1.52
C VAL A 206 -5.11 25.09 1.08
N ARG A 207 -4.66 24.00 0.46
CA ARG A 207 -3.41 23.92 -0.31
C ARG A 207 -3.63 23.04 -1.53
N GLY A 208 -2.74 23.15 -2.50
CA GLY A 208 -2.72 22.32 -3.70
C GLY A 208 -1.42 21.55 -3.83
N SER A 209 -1.51 20.37 -4.44
CA SER A 209 -0.38 19.71 -5.09
C SER A 209 -0.37 20.13 -6.54
N GLU A 210 0.77 20.64 -7.00
CA GLU A 210 1.00 20.95 -8.40
C GLU A 210 0.94 19.67 -9.24
N GLY A 211 0.35 19.79 -10.43
CA GLY A 211 0.50 18.76 -11.45
C GLY A 211 0.56 19.35 -12.85
N ASN A 212 1.45 18.83 -13.69
CA ASN A 212 1.77 19.37 -15.01
C ASN A 212 1.94 20.90 -15.00
N GLY A 213 2.85 21.39 -14.17
CA GLY A 213 3.26 22.79 -14.16
C GLY A 213 2.24 23.79 -13.58
N ALA A 214 1.12 23.33 -13.01
CA ALA A 214 0.09 24.22 -12.50
C ALA A 214 -0.63 23.67 -11.27
N PHE A 215 -1.02 24.59 -10.39
CA PHE A 215 -1.79 24.28 -9.21
C PHE A 215 -3.30 24.10 -9.51
N PRO A 216 -4.02 23.34 -8.68
CA PRO A 216 -5.47 23.25 -8.70
C PRO A 216 -6.13 24.63 -8.59
N ILE A 217 -7.19 24.84 -9.37
CA ILE A 217 -8.08 26.00 -9.31
C ILE A 217 -9.43 25.54 -8.78
N LEU A 218 -9.84 26.15 -7.68
CA LEU A 218 -11.10 25.87 -7.01
C LEU A 218 -12.14 26.95 -7.30
N ILE A 219 -13.38 26.54 -7.50
CA ILE A 219 -14.57 27.40 -7.46
C ILE A 219 -15.45 26.98 -6.29
N PHE A 220 -15.82 27.94 -5.46
CA PHE A 220 -16.81 27.80 -4.40
C PHE A 220 -18.11 28.50 -4.82
N ARG A 221 -19.22 27.75 -4.84
CA ARG A 221 -20.51 28.19 -5.38
C ARG A 221 -21.65 27.85 -4.42
N GLN A 222 -22.60 28.77 -4.22
CA GLN A 222 -23.90 28.50 -3.58
C GLN A 222 -25.01 28.77 -4.61
N GLY A 223 -25.70 27.72 -5.07
CA GLY A 223 -26.65 27.81 -6.18
C GLY A 223 -25.95 28.22 -7.48
N GLU A 224 -26.39 29.31 -8.11
CA GLU A 224 -25.75 29.87 -9.32
C GLU A 224 -24.63 30.88 -9.01
N ARG A 225 -24.50 31.30 -7.76
CA ARG A 225 -23.55 32.34 -7.35
C ARG A 225 -22.19 31.75 -7.02
N VAL A 226 -21.19 32.08 -7.83
CA VAL A 226 -19.78 31.91 -7.47
C VAL A 226 -19.38 32.99 -6.47
N PHE A 227 -18.92 32.61 -5.29
CA PHE A 227 -18.47 33.55 -4.26
C PHE A 227 -16.96 33.54 -4.06
N LYS A 228 -16.25 32.51 -4.55
CA LYS A 228 -14.79 32.50 -4.59
C LYS A 228 -14.27 31.64 -5.74
N THR A 229 -13.31 32.19 -6.47
CA THR A 229 -12.37 31.43 -7.32
C THR A 229 -10.99 31.55 -6.70
N LEU A 230 -10.24 30.46 -6.66
CA LEU A 230 -8.92 30.41 -6.04
C LEU A 230 -7.98 29.49 -6.82
N THR A 231 -6.86 30.02 -7.26
CA THR A 231 -5.70 29.19 -7.61
C THR A 231 -4.95 28.87 -6.32
N THR A 232 -4.84 27.58 -6.01
CA THR A 232 -4.15 27.09 -4.80
C THR A 232 -2.62 27.24 -4.94
N THR A 233 -1.90 27.04 -3.83
CA THR A 233 -0.43 26.98 -3.80
C THR A 233 0.02 25.79 -2.93
N SER A 234 1.32 25.53 -2.84
CA SER A 234 1.88 24.52 -1.93
C SER A 234 1.68 24.85 -0.45
N GLU A 235 1.48 26.13 -0.13
CA GLU A 235 1.30 26.64 1.22
C GLU A 235 -0.17 26.64 1.64
N TRP A 236 -0.41 26.50 2.95
CA TRP A 236 -1.76 26.59 3.50
C TRP A 236 -2.30 28.02 3.46
N GLN A 237 -3.38 28.22 2.73
CA GLN A 237 -4.11 29.48 2.63
C GLN A 237 -5.37 29.43 3.50
N PRO A 238 -5.50 30.25 4.56
CA PRO A 238 -6.72 30.33 5.34
C PRO A 238 -7.81 31.05 4.54
N LEU A 239 -9.04 30.57 4.66
CA LEU A 239 -10.21 31.12 4.01
C LEU A 239 -11.36 31.22 5.00
N SER A 240 -12.13 32.30 4.88
CA SER A 240 -13.40 32.48 5.58
C SER A 240 -14.47 33.04 4.65
N PHE A 241 -15.68 32.49 4.74
CA PHE A 241 -16.81 32.87 3.91
C PHE A 241 -18.08 33.00 4.75
N LYS A 242 -18.84 34.08 4.55
CA LYS A 242 -20.24 34.14 5.00
C LYS A 242 -21.12 33.38 4.04
N LEU A 243 -21.95 32.48 4.57
CA LEU A 243 -22.77 31.57 3.80
C LEU A 243 -24.24 31.70 4.18
N THR A 244 -25.10 31.42 3.20
CA THR A 244 -26.51 31.10 3.44
C THR A 244 -26.66 29.63 3.87
N SER A 245 -27.88 29.19 4.18
CA SER A 245 -28.19 27.77 4.41
C SER A 245 -28.23 26.93 3.13
N ALA A 246 -28.05 27.53 1.94
CA ALA A 246 -28.05 26.80 0.68
C ALA A 246 -26.81 25.88 0.55
N PRO A 247 -26.92 24.74 -0.17
CA PRO A 247 -25.78 23.88 -0.45
C PRO A 247 -24.63 24.61 -1.15
N ILE A 248 -23.40 24.16 -0.85
CA ILE A 248 -22.16 24.70 -1.40
C ILE A 248 -21.53 23.63 -2.27
N ASP A 249 -21.26 23.95 -3.52
CA ASP A 249 -20.44 23.12 -4.38
C ASP A 249 -19.00 23.64 -4.39
N ILE A 250 -18.05 22.73 -4.23
CA ILE A 250 -16.63 23.01 -4.35
C ILE A 250 -16.10 22.25 -5.57
N TRP A 251 -15.77 22.99 -6.62
CA TRP A 251 -15.35 22.47 -7.90
C TRP A 251 -13.83 22.57 -8.04
N LEU A 252 -13.20 21.51 -8.53
CA LEU A 252 -11.88 21.56 -9.14
C LEU A 252 -12.07 21.74 -10.66
N ILE A 253 -11.72 22.90 -11.20
CA ILE A 253 -12.07 23.25 -12.59
C ILE A 253 -10.98 22.95 -13.62
N ASN A 254 -9.77 22.63 -13.18
CA ASN A 254 -8.64 22.27 -14.03
C ASN A 254 -8.02 20.91 -13.62
N PRO A 255 -8.82 19.84 -13.48
CA PRO A 255 -8.30 18.55 -13.04
C PRO A 255 -7.20 18.08 -13.99
N TYR A 256 -6.20 17.41 -13.43
CA TYR A 256 -5.12 16.79 -14.17
C TYR A 256 -4.72 15.52 -13.44
N ASN A 257 -4.69 14.42 -14.19
CA ASN A 257 -4.25 13.13 -13.68
C ASN A 257 -3.58 12.37 -14.82
N LYS A 258 -2.27 12.16 -14.68
CA LYS A 258 -1.47 11.37 -15.60
C LYS A 258 -0.68 10.34 -14.81
N THR A 259 -0.94 9.07 -15.06
CA THR A 259 -0.10 7.99 -14.57
C THR A 259 1.30 8.12 -15.17
N LEU A 260 2.31 8.22 -14.32
CA LEU A 260 3.72 8.30 -14.72
C LEU A 260 4.34 6.90 -14.76
N ALA A 261 3.95 6.05 -13.81
CA ALA A 261 4.41 4.69 -13.70
C ALA A 261 3.38 3.86 -12.94
N ASP A 262 3.16 2.64 -13.38
CA ASP A 262 2.25 1.68 -12.76
C ASP A 262 2.89 0.29 -12.88
N ARG A 263 3.16 -0.32 -11.73
CA ARG A 263 3.78 -1.63 -11.67
C ARG A 263 2.68 -2.66 -11.54
N ASN A 264 2.64 -3.61 -12.46
CA ASN A 264 1.65 -4.68 -12.47
C ASN A 264 2.31 -6.03 -12.73
N LEU A 265 1.72 -7.10 -12.20
CA LEU A 265 2.19 -8.47 -12.44
C LEU A 265 1.06 -9.31 -13.04
N LYS A 266 1.33 -9.93 -14.19
CA LYS A 266 0.42 -10.87 -14.86
C LYS A 266 1.04 -12.27 -14.76
N CYS A 267 0.42 -13.17 -14.01
CA CYS A 267 0.82 -14.56 -13.97
C CYS A 267 -0.07 -15.37 -14.91
N ALA A 268 0.52 -15.95 -15.94
CA ALA A 268 -0.13 -16.85 -16.89
C ALA A 268 0.29 -18.30 -16.62
N ASN A 269 -0.59 -19.25 -16.89
CA ASN A 269 -0.26 -20.69 -16.97
C ASN A 269 0.59 -21.23 -15.81
N TRP A 270 -0.06 -21.69 -14.75
CA TRP A 270 0.54 -22.55 -13.73
C TRP A 270 0.30 -24.01 -14.11
N SER A 271 1.37 -24.80 -14.07
CA SER A 271 1.25 -26.25 -14.16
C SER A 271 2.11 -26.89 -13.08
N SER A 272 1.54 -27.81 -12.33
CA SER A 272 2.30 -28.70 -11.46
C SER A 272 2.71 -29.94 -12.24
N LEU A 273 4.01 -30.19 -12.30
CA LEU A 273 4.52 -31.50 -12.72
C LEU A 273 4.82 -32.31 -11.46
N PRO A 274 4.37 -33.57 -11.34
CA PRO A 274 4.81 -34.43 -10.26
C PRO A 274 6.33 -34.54 -10.29
N ALA A 275 6.96 -34.61 -9.11
CA ALA A 275 8.40 -34.81 -9.03
C ALA A 275 8.73 -36.14 -9.73
N ASN A 276 9.49 -36.11 -10.83
CA ASN A 276 9.86 -37.34 -11.53
C ASN A 276 10.65 -38.23 -10.55
N PRO A 277 10.15 -39.42 -10.17
CA PRO A 277 10.81 -40.28 -9.19
C PRO A 277 12.18 -40.77 -9.68
N GLU A 278 12.47 -40.71 -10.98
CA GLU A 278 13.72 -41.21 -11.57
C GLU A 278 14.94 -40.34 -11.23
N PHE A 279 14.76 -39.03 -10.97
CA PHE A 279 15.90 -38.14 -10.67
C PHE A 279 16.53 -38.41 -9.28
N ARG A 280 15.85 -39.14 -8.39
CA ARG A 280 16.41 -39.54 -7.08
C ARG A 280 17.33 -40.77 -7.13
N ARG A 281 17.36 -41.53 -8.23
CA ARG A 281 18.17 -42.76 -8.30
C ARG A 281 19.62 -42.56 -8.79
N GLN A 282 19.96 -41.42 -9.38
CA GLN A 282 21.32 -41.17 -9.90
C GLN A 282 22.27 -40.46 -8.92
N GLY A 283 21.79 -39.99 -7.76
CA GLY A 283 22.61 -39.24 -6.79
C GLY A 283 23.32 -40.06 -5.71
N ARG A 284 23.28 -41.40 -5.76
CA ARG A 284 23.83 -42.27 -4.69
C ARG A 284 24.99 -43.16 -5.14
N VAL A 285 25.90 -42.65 -5.98
CA VAL A 285 27.21 -43.28 -6.22
C VAL A 285 28.26 -42.18 -6.47
N ALA A 286 28.98 -41.77 -5.42
CA ALA A 286 30.40 -41.36 -5.43
C ALA A 286 30.77 -40.75 -4.06
N SER A 287 31.12 -41.63 -3.13
CA SER A 287 31.94 -41.31 -1.95
C SER A 287 33.42 -41.13 -2.36
N ARG A 288 34.13 -40.19 -1.72
CA ARG A 288 35.54 -39.73 -1.87
C ARG A 288 35.67 -38.47 -2.75
N THR A 289 36.28 -37.35 -2.34
CA THR A 289 37.36 -37.12 -1.36
C THR A 289 37.28 -35.66 -0.89
N THR A 290 37.52 -35.40 0.40
CA THR A 290 37.74 -34.06 1.01
C THR A 290 38.90 -33.30 0.35
N PRO A 291 38.85 -31.95 0.29
CA PRO A 291 39.73 -31.18 1.17
C PRO A 291 39.18 -29.86 1.76
N SER A 292 39.71 -29.58 2.95
CA SER A 292 39.97 -28.32 3.67
C SER A 292 39.18 -27.02 3.38
N THR A 293 38.51 -26.59 4.45
CA THR A 293 38.33 -25.21 4.97
C THR A 293 39.11 -24.06 4.34
N THR A 294 38.35 -23.06 3.86
CA THR A 294 38.66 -21.63 4.07
C THR A 294 37.36 -20.86 4.28
N SER A 295 37.17 -20.31 5.48
CA SER A 295 36.01 -19.50 5.87
C SER A 295 36.08 -18.12 5.20
N ALA A 296 35.03 -17.74 4.46
CA ALA A 296 34.80 -16.37 4.03
C ALA A 296 33.50 -15.87 4.68
N THR A 297 33.65 -15.01 5.68
CA THR A 297 32.57 -14.33 6.37
C THR A 297 32.01 -13.23 5.46
N ALA A 298 30.83 -13.44 4.89
CA ALA A 298 30.10 -12.39 4.18
C ALA A 298 29.25 -11.58 5.17
N PHE A 299 29.61 -10.32 5.37
CA PHE A 299 28.77 -9.34 6.08
C PHE A 299 27.67 -8.85 5.12
N ILE A 300 26.41 -9.02 5.52
CA ILE A 300 25.26 -8.39 4.87
C ILE A 300 25.06 -7.03 5.57
N SER A 301 25.31 -5.93 4.85
CA SER A 301 24.92 -4.59 5.28
C SER A 301 23.48 -4.32 4.82
N VAL A 302 22.62 -3.97 5.76
CA VAL A 302 21.26 -3.51 5.51
C VAL A 302 21.28 -1.98 5.57
N SER A 303 21.03 -1.33 4.43
CA SER A 303 20.87 0.12 4.36
C SER A 303 19.38 0.45 4.49
N VAL A 304 18.99 1.06 5.61
CA VAL A 304 17.66 1.66 5.78
C VAL A 304 17.72 3.07 5.21
N SER A 305 17.01 3.31 4.11
CA SER A 305 16.76 4.68 3.63
C SER A 305 15.42 5.15 4.20
N VAL A 306 15.48 6.19 5.03
CA VAL A 306 14.30 6.90 5.54
C VAL A 306 14.02 8.01 4.54
N GLY A 307 12.92 7.88 3.80
CA GLY A 307 12.28 8.95 3.05
C GLY A 307 11.02 9.39 3.78
#